data_AF-A0A2H9QMV3-F1
#
_entry.id   AF-A0A2H9QMV3-F1
#
_cell.length_a   1.000
_cell.length_b   1.000
_cell.length_c   1.000
_cell.angle_alpha   90.00
_cell.angle_beta   90.00
_cell.angle_gamma   90.00
#
_symmetry.space_group_name_H-M   'P 1'
#
loop_
_entity.id
_entity.type
_entity.pdbx_description
1 polymer ?
#
loop_
_entity_poly.entity_id
_entity_poly.type
_entity_poly.pdbx_seq_one_letter_code
_entity_poly.pdbx_strand_id
1 'polypeptide(L)'
;MGRHKKPYLKARLSKANTQTRWAPFWVVLKAKGKGKKSHPAAFTSTKRSWRRTKLDIKQGKYAKRELTRTSGKINKTVRHRKVRKFRY
;
A
#
# COMPACT_ATOMS: atom_id res chain seq x y z
N MET A 1 18.59 -8.45 -13.76
CA MET A 1 17.21 -7.99 -13.40
C MET A 1 16.47 -9.16 -12.77
N GLY A 2 15.88 -9.00 -11.57
CA GLY A 2 15.17 -10.09 -10.90
C GLY A 2 13.98 -10.56 -11.73
N ARG A 3 14.07 -11.79 -12.26
CA ARG A 3 13.23 -12.36 -13.33
C ARG A 3 11.73 -12.40 -12.99
N HIS A 4 11.38 -12.53 -11.71
CA HIS A 4 9.98 -12.54 -11.26
C HIS A 4 9.79 -11.73 -9.97
N LYS A 5 8.86 -10.78 -9.98
CA LYS A 5 8.44 -9.99 -8.81
C LYS A 5 6.97 -10.23 -8.53
N LYS A 6 6.61 -10.36 -7.25
CA LYS A 6 5.22 -10.50 -6.81
C LYS A 6 4.39 -9.25 -7.19
N PRO A 7 3.07 -9.38 -7.45
CA PRO A 7 2.23 -8.26 -7.89
C PRO A 7 2.29 -7.02 -6.99
N TYR A 8 2.25 -7.19 -5.66
CA TYR A 8 2.34 -6.07 -4.72
C TYR A 8 3.66 -5.30 -4.82
N LEU A 9 4.76 -6.00 -5.14
CA LEU A 9 6.06 -5.36 -5.36
C LEU A 9 6.03 -4.51 -6.62
N LYS A 10 5.41 -5.02 -7.69
CA LYS A 10 5.22 -4.28 -8.95
C LYS A 10 4.38 -3.02 -8.72
N ALA A 11 3.30 -3.10 -7.94
CA ALA A 11 2.48 -1.94 -7.59
C ALA A 11 3.27 -0.87 -6.80
N ARG A 12 4.07 -1.28 -5.80
CA ARG A 12 4.92 -0.35 -5.03
C ARG A 12 6.01 0.28 -5.89
N LEU A 13 6.62 -0.49 -6.79
CA LEU A 13 7.60 0.02 -7.75
C LEU A 13 6.97 1.02 -8.74
N SER A 14 5.77 0.72 -9.24
CA SER A 14 5.01 1.63 -10.11
C SER A 14 4.72 2.95 -9.40
N LYS A 15 4.20 2.90 -8.16
CA LYS A 15 3.98 4.10 -7.34
C LYS A 15 5.27 4.89 -7.09
N ALA A 16 6.38 4.21 -6.85
CA ALA A 16 7.67 4.88 -6.66
C ALA A 16 8.25 5.47 -7.94
N ASN A 17 7.84 4.97 -9.11
CA ASN A 17 8.22 5.51 -10.41
C ASN A 17 7.45 6.79 -10.73
N THR A 18 6.15 6.86 -10.40
CA THR A 18 5.36 8.07 -10.62
C THR A 18 5.86 9.26 -9.80
N GLN A 19 6.40 9.02 -8.60
CA GLN A 19 7.02 10.02 -7.72
C GLN A 19 8.33 10.65 -8.25
N THR A 20 8.86 10.18 -9.38
CA THR A 20 10.05 10.79 -10.00
C THR A 20 9.70 12.04 -10.80
N ARG A 21 8.44 12.15 -11.24
CA ARG A 21 7.93 13.25 -12.05
C ARG A 21 7.56 14.44 -11.15
N TRP A 22 7.65 15.64 -11.69
CA TRP A 22 7.07 16.81 -11.04
C TRP A 22 5.54 16.79 -11.12
N ALA A 23 4.92 17.57 -10.24
CA ALA A 23 3.51 17.90 -10.38
C ALA A 23 3.24 18.44 -11.80
N PRO A 24 2.11 18.10 -12.42
CA PRO A 24 1.78 18.58 -13.75
C PRO A 24 1.40 20.07 -13.70
N PHE A 25 1.61 20.79 -14.80
CA PHE A 25 1.38 22.23 -14.88
C PHE A 25 -0.07 22.64 -14.55
N TRP A 26 -1.05 21.83 -14.95
CA TRP A 26 -2.46 22.12 -14.65
C TRP A 26 -2.78 22.17 -13.16
N VAL A 27 -1.98 21.52 -12.29
CA VAL A 27 -2.15 21.61 -10.82
C VAL A 27 -1.83 23.02 -10.33
N VAL A 28 -0.79 23.64 -10.91
CA VAL A 28 -0.44 25.04 -10.60
C VAL A 28 -1.61 25.96 -10.93
N LEU A 29 -2.19 25.78 -12.11
CA LEU A 29 -3.33 26.59 -12.57
C LEU A 29 -4.56 26.43 -11.67
N LYS A 30 -4.87 25.20 -11.24
CA LYS A 30 -6.00 24.95 -10.34
C LYS A 30 -5.78 25.54 -8.95
N ALA A 31 -4.56 25.43 -8.41
CA ALA A 31 -4.26 25.85 -7.05
C ALA A 31 -4.06 27.36 -6.89
N LYS A 32 -3.41 28.02 -7.87
CA LYS A 32 -3.07 29.45 -7.79
C LYS A 32 -3.87 30.36 -8.73
N GLY A 33 -4.70 29.79 -9.58
CA GLY A 33 -5.42 30.54 -10.62
C GLY A 33 -4.56 30.83 -11.85
N LYS A 34 -5.22 31.35 -12.89
CA LYS A 34 -4.57 31.72 -14.16
C LYS A 34 -3.62 32.92 -13.94
N GLY A 35 -2.48 32.92 -14.64
CA GLY A 35 -1.51 34.03 -14.64
C GLY A 35 -0.41 33.97 -13.59
N LYS A 36 -0.44 33.04 -12.63
CA LYS A 36 0.64 32.88 -11.64
C LYS A 36 1.75 31.97 -12.19
N LYS A 37 2.95 32.52 -12.36
CA LYS A 37 4.17 31.84 -12.85
C LYS A 37 4.86 31.03 -11.74
N SER A 38 4.18 30.04 -11.17
CA SER A 38 4.77 29.16 -10.14
C SER A 38 5.27 27.87 -10.78
N HIS A 39 6.53 27.51 -10.52
CA HIS A 39 7.08 26.25 -11.02
C HIS A 39 6.45 25.04 -10.28
N PRO A 40 6.13 23.91 -10.95
CA PRO A 40 5.42 22.79 -10.33
C PRO A 40 6.19 22.08 -9.20
N ALA A 41 7.51 22.28 -9.11
CA ALA A 41 8.30 21.81 -7.98
C ALA A 41 7.77 22.34 -6.63
N ALA A 42 7.22 23.56 -6.60
CA ALA A 42 6.62 24.14 -5.39
C ALA A 42 5.40 23.36 -4.89
N PHE A 43 4.73 22.61 -5.77
CA PHE A 43 3.57 21.77 -5.45
C PHE A 43 3.93 20.29 -5.31
N THR A 44 5.19 19.93 -5.54
CA THR A 44 5.65 18.55 -5.45
C THR A 44 6.19 18.30 -4.05
N SER A 45 5.34 17.79 -3.13
CA SER A 45 5.76 17.53 -1.75
C SER A 45 6.81 16.42 -1.63
N THR A 46 6.77 15.43 -2.53
CA THR A 46 7.73 14.32 -2.52
C THR A 46 8.21 14.07 -3.94
N LYS A 47 9.50 14.33 -4.18
CA LYS A 47 10.19 13.95 -5.41
C LYS A 47 11.25 12.92 -5.10
N ARG A 48 11.23 11.79 -5.81
CA ARG A 48 12.20 10.72 -5.60
C ARG A 48 13.37 10.80 -6.57
N SER A 49 14.57 10.50 -6.06
CA SER A 49 15.79 10.34 -6.87
C SER A 49 16.39 8.97 -6.62
N TRP A 50 16.55 8.16 -7.68
CA TRP A 50 17.11 6.80 -7.62
C TRP A 50 18.53 6.74 -7.04
N ARG A 51 19.31 7.81 -7.23
CA ARG A 51 20.69 7.88 -6.75
C ARG A 51 20.74 8.20 -5.25
N ARG A 52 19.90 9.13 -4.79
CA ARG A 52 19.91 9.62 -3.40
C ARG A 52 19.08 8.76 -2.44
N THR A 53 17.91 8.29 -2.86
CA THR A 53 16.98 7.55 -1.99
C THR A 53 16.64 6.17 -2.59
N LYS A 54 17.12 5.13 -1.92
CA LYS A 54 16.85 3.73 -2.29
C LYS A 54 15.49 3.28 -1.76
N LEU A 55 14.85 2.38 -2.49
CA LEU A 55 13.56 1.82 -2.13
C LEU A 55 13.78 0.59 -1.25
N ASP A 56 13.46 0.68 0.04
CA ASP A 56 13.43 -0.48 0.94
C ASP A 56 12.13 -1.27 0.76
N ILE A 57 12.00 -1.95 -0.38
CA ILE A 57 10.86 -2.82 -0.66
C ILE A 57 11.26 -4.25 -0.34
N LYS A 58 11.14 -4.62 0.94
CA LYS A 58 11.35 -6.00 1.38
C LYS A 58 10.30 -6.91 0.76
N GLN A 59 10.75 -8.07 0.25
CA GLN A 59 9.88 -9.18 -0.12
C GLN A 59 9.35 -9.85 1.15
N GLY A 60 8.62 -9.11 1.97
CA GLY A 60 8.32 -9.54 3.32
C GLY A 60 7.57 -10.86 3.40
N LYS A 61 7.98 -11.70 4.35
CA LYS A 61 7.27 -12.88 4.89
C LYS A 61 6.02 -12.49 5.72
N TYR A 62 5.45 -11.30 5.50
CA TYR A 62 4.34 -10.73 6.28
C TYR A 62 3.00 -11.22 5.72
N ALA A 63 2.70 -12.50 5.88
CA ALA A 63 1.36 -13.05 5.66
C ALA A 63 0.97 -14.10 6.71
N LYS A 64 1.92 -14.64 7.50
CA LYS A 64 1.64 -15.77 8.41
C LYS A 64 1.28 -15.35 9.84
N ARG A 65 1.48 -14.10 10.25
CA ARG A 65 1.28 -13.65 11.64
C ARG A 65 -0.16 -13.27 12.01
N GLU A 66 -1.00 -12.94 11.02
CA GLU A 66 -2.40 -12.55 11.28
C GLU A 66 -3.42 -13.69 11.08
N LEU A 67 -3.16 -14.62 10.15
CA LEU A 67 -3.99 -15.81 9.90
C LEU A 67 -4.06 -16.78 11.11
N THR A 68 -3.03 -16.81 11.96
CA THR A 68 -2.99 -17.66 13.16
C THR A 68 -3.64 -17.04 14.40
N ARG A 69 -3.94 -15.73 14.40
CA ARG A 69 -4.61 -15.03 15.51
C ARG A 69 -6.14 -15.12 15.42
N THR A 70 -6.70 -15.21 14.22
CA THR A 70 -8.15 -15.30 13.98
C THR A 70 -8.70 -16.73 13.97
N SER A 71 -7.91 -17.74 13.59
CA SER A 71 -8.35 -19.15 13.58
C SER A 71 -8.61 -19.75 14.97
N GLY A 72 -7.97 -19.21 16.02
CA GLY A 72 -8.18 -19.67 17.41
C GLY A 72 -9.44 -19.13 18.10
N LYS A 73 -10.11 -18.12 17.53
CA LYS A 73 -11.33 -17.51 18.12
C LYS A 73 -12.63 -18.14 17.61
N ILE A 74 -12.63 -18.71 16.39
CA ILE A 74 -13.83 -19.33 15.79
C ILE A 74 -14.12 -20.72 16.40
N ASN A 75 -13.07 -21.46 16.81
CA ASN A 75 -13.23 -22.83 17.32
C ASN A 75 -13.70 -22.93 18.79
N LYS A 76 -13.79 -21.82 19.53
CA LYS A 76 -14.27 -21.81 20.93
C LYS A 76 -15.78 -21.55 21.06
N THR A 77 -16.38 -20.81 20.12
CA THR A 77 -17.82 -20.49 20.13
C THR A 77 -18.70 -21.63 19.60
N VAL A 78 -18.16 -22.56 18.82
CA VAL A 78 -18.94 -23.69 18.26
C VAL A 78 -19.04 -24.89 19.22
N ARG A 79 -18.17 -25.00 20.22
CA ARG A 79 -18.13 -26.15 21.16
C ARG A 79 -19.16 -26.10 22.31
N HIS A 80 -19.98 -25.05 22.42
CA HIS A 80 -20.91 -24.88 23.55
C HIS A 80 -22.41 -24.92 23.16
N ARG A 81 -22.76 -25.30 21.93
CA ARG A 81 -24.15 -25.30 21.46
C ARG A 81 -24.64 -26.60 20.81
N LYS A 82 -24.14 -27.77 21.26
CA LYS A 82 -24.65 -29.05 20.75
C LYS A 82 -24.61 -30.21 21.76
N VAL A 83 -25.20 -30.01 22.94
CA VAL A 83 -25.67 -31.16 23.76
C VAL A 83 -26.93 -30.72 24.52
N ARG A 84 -28.08 -30.73 23.85
CA ARG A 84 -29.42 -30.78 24.47
C ARG A 84 -30.45 -30.94 23.37
N LYS A 85 -30.65 -32.16 22.88
CA LYS A 85 -31.92 -32.58 22.28
C LYS A 85 -32.15 -34.07 22.52
N PHE A 86 -33.16 -34.32 23.35
CA PHE A 86 -34.16 -35.39 23.29
C PHE A 86 -33.65 -36.84 23.20
N ARG A 87 -33.64 -37.51 24.36
CA ARG A 87 -33.95 -38.93 24.46
C ARG A 87 -35.45 -39.03 24.81
N TYR A 88 -36.18 -39.79 24.01
CA TYR A 88 -37.53 -40.28 24.29
C TYR A 88 -37.47 -41.38 25.35
#